data_AF-A0A2V9N6E9-F1
#
_entry.id   AF-A0A2V9N6E9-F1
#
_cell.length_a   1.000
_cell.length_b   1.000
_cell.length_c   1.000
_cell.angle_alpha   90.00
_cell.angle_beta   90.00
_cell.angle_gamma   90.00
#
_symmetry.space_group_name_H-M   'P 1'
#
loop_
_entity.id
_entity.type
_entity.pdbx_description
1 polymer ?
#
loop_
_entity_poly.entity_id
_entity_poly.type
_entity_poly.pdbx_seq_one_letter_code
_entity_poly.pdbx_strand_id
1 'polypeptide(L)' 'MTLHVQRTSGGKLLFDSITLNGKTANLRRTDSPTNTTWHGVTINYQIDGNKSITPYTVYLDKLTFTAQ' A
#
# COMPACT_ATOMS: atom_id res chain seq x y z
N MET A 1 -6.70 -8.33 -1.75
CA MET A 1 -5.28 -8.02 -1.51
C MET A 1 -5.18 -7.35 -0.15
N THR A 2 -4.18 -7.68 0.65
CA THR A 2 -3.94 -7.05 1.96
C THR A 2 -2.51 -6.55 2.03
N LEU A 3 -2.31 -5.31 2.46
CA LEU A 3 -1.00 -4.72 2.74
C LEU A 3 -0.85 -4.53 4.25
N HIS A 4 0.20 -5.08 4.85
CA HIS A 4 0.54 -4.84 6.24
C HIS A 4 1.59 -3.72 6.33
N VAL A 5 1.18 -2.58 6.87
CA VAL A 5 2.02 -1.37 6.97
C VAL A 5 1.92 -0.81 8.38
N GLN A 6 3.06 -0.39 8.95
CA GLN A 6 3.11 0.25 10.26
C GLN A 6 4.04 1.47 10.26
N ARG A 7 3.73 2.46 11.11
CA ARG A 7 4.64 3.57 11.38
C ARG A 7 5.63 3.16 12.47
N THR A 8 6.91 3.36 12.21
CA THR A 8 7.98 3.10 13.18
C THR A 8 8.10 4.26 14.17
N SER A 9 8.75 4.02 15.32
CA SER A 9 9.07 5.07 16.30
C SER A 9 9.91 6.22 15.71
N GLY A 10 10.69 5.96 14.66
CA GLY A 10 11.44 6.96 13.91
C GLY A 10 10.63 7.69 12.83
N GLY A 11 9.30 7.53 12.81
CA GLY A 11 8.41 8.22 11.86
C GLY A 11 8.44 7.69 10.42
N LYS A 12 9.15 6.59 10.16
CA LYS A 12 9.20 5.90 8.85
C LYS A 12 8.04 4.93 8.69
N LEU A 13 7.67 4.61 7.44
CA LEU A 13 6.72 3.54 7.14
C LEU A 13 7.47 2.24 6.91
N LEU A 14 7.06 1.18 7.61
CA LEU A 14 7.48 -0.20 7.33
C LEU A 14 6.37 -0.90 6.54
N PHE A 15 6.68 -1.28 5.31
CA PHE A 15 5.91 -2.23 4.52
C PHE A 15 6.39 -3.63 4.89
N ASP A 16 5.60 -4.32 5.70
CA ASP A 16 6.00 -5.60 6.29
C ASP A 16 5.66 -6.76 5.37
N SER A 17 4.40 -6.86 4.92
CA SER A 17 3.96 -7.94 4.03
C SER A 17 2.86 -7.53 3.06
N ILE A 18 2.75 -8.29 1.97
CA ILE A 18 1.64 -8.23 1.02
C ILE A 18 1.01 -9.62 0.89
N THR A 19 -0.31 -9.69 0.95
CA THR A 19 -1.09 -10.90 0.68
C THR A 19 -1.92 -10.73 -0.57
N LEU A 20 -1.69 -11.61 -1.55
CA LEU A 20 -2.40 -11.66 -2.82
C LEU A 20 -2.92 -13.07 -3.07
N ASN A 21 -4.23 -13.21 -3.29
CA ASN A 21 -4.90 -14.50 -3.54
C ASN A 21 -4.57 -15.57 -2.48
N GLY A 22 -4.51 -15.17 -1.21
CA GLY A 22 -4.18 -16.06 -0.09
C GLY A 22 -2.70 -16.36 0.10
N LYS A 23 -1.81 -15.90 -0.80
CA LYS A 23 -0.36 -16.05 -0.67
C LYS A 23 0.27 -14.78 -0.10
N THR A 24 1.03 -14.91 0.97
CA THR A 24 1.74 -13.80 1.62
C THR A 24 3.22 -13.77 1.22
N ALA A 25 3.72 -12.58 0.89
CA ALA A 25 5.13 -12.30 0.69
C ALA A 25 5.60 -11.25 1.70
N ASN A 26 6.76 -11.48 2.30
CA ASN A 26 7.40 -10.51 3.19
C ASN A 26 8.17 -9.47 2.37
N LEU A 27 7.92 -8.20 2.63
CA LEU A 27 8.56 -7.05 1.97
C LEU A 27 9.73 -6.51 2.80
N ARG A 28 9.48 -6.28 4.11
CA ARG A 28 10.45 -5.67 5.06
C ARG A 28 11.12 -4.39 4.53
N ARG A 29 10.37 -3.60 3.75
CA ARG A 29 10.87 -2.35 3.16
C ARG A 29 10.51 -1.19 4.08
N THR A 30 11.50 -0.35 4.38
CA THR A 30 11.29 0.87 5.17
C THR A 30 11.48 2.10 4.30
N ASP A 31 10.47 2.97 4.25
CA ASP A 31 10.52 4.22 3.50
C ASP A 31 10.47 5.43 4.44
N SER A 32 11.40 6.37 4.23
CA SER A 32 11.40 7.65 4.91
C SER A 32 10.28 8.53 4.36
N PRO A 33 9.57 9.30 5.20
CA PRO A 33 8.63 10.29 4.70
C PRO A 33 9.39 11.35 3.90
N THR A 34 8.84 11.76 2.76
CA THR A 34 9.28 12.98 2.07
C THR A 34 8.98 14.17 2.96
N ASN A 35 9.88 15.16 2.99
CA ASN A 35 9.67 16.39 3.76
C ASN A 35 8.37 17.07 3.29
N THR A 36 7.40 17.21 4.18
CA THR A 36 6.05 17.67 3.83
C THR A 36 5.37 18.30 5.03
N THR A 37 4.52 19.29 4.79
CA THR A 37 3.58 19.85 5.79
C THR A 37 2.27 19.07 5.85
N TRP A 38 2.15 18.00 5.07
CA TRP A 38 0.94 17.19 4.95
C TRP A 38 0.99 15.95 5.85
N HIS A 39 -0.07 15.75 6.64
CA HIS A 39 -0.15 14.72 7.68
C HIS A 39 -1.18 13.62 7.40
N GLY A 40 -1.62 13.45 6.14
CA GLY A 40 -2.59 12.43 5.77
C GLY A 40 -1.97 11.09 5.38
N VAL A 41 -2.81 10.18 4.88
CA VAL A 41 -2.39 8.91 4.25
C VAL A 41 -2.98 8.82 2.85
N THR A 42 -2.10 8.54 1.88
CA THR A 42 -2.47 8.39 0.47
C THR A 42 -2.37 6.92 0.10
N ILE A 43 -3.47 6.36 -0.39
CA ILE A 43 -3.48 5.04 -1.01
C ILE A 43 -3.54 5.26 -2.52
N ASN A 44 -2.39 5.11 -3.19
CA ASN A 44 -2.31 5.19 -4.63
C ASN A 44 -2.55 3.80 -5.24
N TYR A 45 -3.38 3.73 -6.26
CA TYR A 45 -3.60 2.55 -7.07
C TYR A 45 -3.32 2.87 -8.53
N GLN A 46 -2.64 1.97 -9.23
CA GLN A 46 -2.38 2.09 -10.67
C GLN A 46 -2.61 0.74 -11.34
N ILE A 47 -3.29 0.76 -12.48
CA ILE A 47 -3.32 -0.36 -13.43
C ILE A 47 -2.22 -0.08 -14.44
N ASP A 48 -1.21 -0.95 -14.49
CA ASP A 48 -0.20 -0.91 -15.54
C ASP A 48 -0.72 -1.64 -16.79
N GLY A 49 -0.48 -1.06 -17.97
CA GLY A 49 -1.16 -1.43 -19.20
C GLY A 49 -0.41 -1.04 -20.47
N ASN A 50 -0.64 -1.80 -21.54
CA ASN A 50 -0.18 -1.47 -22.88
C ASN A 50 -1.37 -1.36 -23.85
N LYS A 51 -1.09 -1.11 -25.14
CA LYS A 51 -2.12 -0.98 -26.19
C LYS A 51 -3.04 -2.20 -26.37
N SER A 52 -2.70 -3.34 -25.76
CA SER A 52 -3.42 -4.60 -25.85
C SER A 52 -3.94 -5.07 -24.49
N ILE A 53 -4.10 -4.15 -23.53
CA ILE A 53 -4.56 -4.50 -22.18
C ILE A 53 -5.96 -5.14 -22.23
N THR A 54 -6.12 -6.26 -21.54
CA THR A 54 -7.42 -6.85 -21.27
C THR A 54 -8.21 -5.94 -20.31
N PRO A 55 -9.50 -5.65 -20.56
CA PRO A 55 -10.29 -4.87 -19.62
C PRO A 55 -10.38 -5.57 -18.26
N TYR A 56 -9.98 -4.87 -17.20
CA TYR A 56 -10.15 -5.32 -15.81
C TYR A 56 -10.92 -4.26 -15.03
N THR A 57 -11.82 -4.72 -14.16
CA THR A 57 -12.48 -3.84 -13.17
C THR A 57 -11.89 -4.10 -11.80
N VAL A 58 -11.63 -3.02 -11.07
CA VAL A 58 -10.99 -3.06 -9.75
C VAL A 58 -11.96 -2.46 -8.75
N TYR A 59 -12.25 -3.21 -7.72
CA TYR A 59 -13.07 -2.77 -6.60
C TYR A 59 -12.20 -2.73 -5.34
N LEU A 60 -12.22 -1.59 -4.66
CA LEU A 60 -11.71 -1.48 -3.30
C LEU A 60 -12.90 -1.63 -2.35
N ASP A 61 -13.18 -2.85 -1.90
CA ASP A 61 -14.25 -3.13 -0.94
C ASP A 61 -13.70 -3.18 0.49
N LYS A 62 -14.48 -2.66 1.46
CA LYS A 62 -14.22 -2.68 2.90
C LYS A 62 -12.84 -2.16 3.36
N LEU A 63 -12.33 -1.07 2.76
CA LEU A 63 -11.12 -0.42 3.28
C LEU A 63 -11.36 0.10 4.70
N THR A 64 -10.62 -0.45 5.67
CA THR A 64 -10.53 0.08 7.04
C THR A 64 -9.10 0.54 7.28
N PHE A 65 -8.92 1.83 7.55
CA PHE A 65 -7.61 2.41 7.82
C PHE A 65 -7.58 2.98 9.24
N THR A 66 -6.59 2.59 10.04
CA THR A 66 -6.40 3.07 11.42
C THR A 66 -4.98 3.59 11.57
N ALA A 67 -4.85 4.89 11.79
CA ALA A 67 -3.61 5.52 12.22
C ALA A 67 -3.64 5.69 13.75
N GLN A 68 -2.55 5.37 14.43
CA GLN A 68 -2.30 5.63 15.84
C GLN A 68 -1.08 6.53 15.99
#